data_AF-A0A9Q3Z6J6-F1
#
_entry.id   AF-A0A9Q3Z6J6-F1
#
_cell.length_a   1.000
_cell.length_b   1.000
_cell.length_c   1.000
_cell.angle_alpha   90.00
_cell.angle_beta   90.00
_cell.angle_gamma   90.00
#
_symmetry.space_group_name_H-M   'P 1'
#
loop_
_entity.id
_entity.type
_entity.pdbx_description
1 polymer ?
#
loop_
_entity_poly.entity_id
_entity_poly.type
_entity_poly.pdbx_seq_one_letter_code
_entity_poly.pdbx_strand_id
1 'polypeptide(L)'
;MGTKSWWNRTDNRLLEAALSLAALLAGVFGVLLPVLGVVGLIGPVDTREVKVETTTRVPDAVARHGLTLTGTHQANLVFAHPDLSQRLLLALPDVIGSLLLLLVLTLLLQMARTLRGGDVFVPSNARRLSAIGLTVLVQAVLSPVLPALTTAALVNGTPMADQVPSSITFTGEYVLLAFLILALGEVFRRGTKLRADTEGLV
;
A
#
# COMPACT_ATOMS: atom_id res chain seq x y z
N MET A 1 21.53 -30.94 -25.00
CA MET A 1 21.92 -29.51 -25.05
C MET A 1 21.28 -28.80 -23.87
N GLY A 2 22.06 -28.58 -22.81
CA GLY A 2 21.60 -28.01 -21.54
C GLY A 2 22.19 -26.62 -21.32
N THR A 3 21.33 -25.60 -21.36
CA THR A 3 21.67 -24.21 -20.97
C THR A 3 20.64 -23.60 -19.99
N LYS A 4 19.61 -24.36 -19.57
CA LYS A 4 18.49 -23.82 -18.77
C LYS A 4 18.72 -23.71 -17.25
N SER A 5 19.80 -24.27 -16.71
CA SER A 5 19.95 -24.41 -15.25
C SER A 5 20.52 -23.18 -14.54
N TRP A 6 21.39 -22.39 -15.19
CA TRP A 6 22.07 -21.28 -14.51
C TRP A 6 21.15 -20.06 -14.40
N TRP A 7 20.47 -19.72 -15.51
CA TRP A 7 19.51 -18.62 -15.61
C TRP A 7 18.40 -18.71 -14.54
N ASN A 8 17.85 -19.90 -14.32
CA ASN A 8 16.77 -20.12 -13.36
C ASN A 8 17.22 -19.96 -11.89
N ARG A 9 18.52 -20.17 -11.59
CA ARG A 9 19.07 -20.01 -10.23
C ARG A 9 19.43 -18.56 -9.92
N THR A 10 20.00 -17.84 -10.90
CA THR A 10 20.30 -16.41 -10.76
C THR A 10 19.04 -15.58 -10.69
N ASP A 11 18.04 -15.84 -11.54
CA ASP A 11 16.78 -15.10 -11.53
C ASP A 11 16.04 -15.24 -10.20
N ASN A 12 16.04 -16.44 -9.62
CA ASN A 12 15.36 -16.67 -8.34
C ASN A 12 16.08 -15.99 -7.17
N ARG A 13 17.42 -15.94 -7.20
CA ARG A 13 18.20 -15.17 -6.20
C ARG A 13 18.02 -13.66 -6.36
N LEU A 14 17.93 -13.18 -7.61
CA LEU A 14 17.64 -11.77 -7.90
C LEU A 14 16.24 -11.39 -7.40
N LEU A 15 15.24 -12.24 -7.62
CA LEU A 15 13.88 -12.04 -7.09
C LEU A 15 13.87 -12.01 -5.56
N GLU A 16 14.50 -12.99 -4.89
CA GLU A 16 14.61 -13.02 -3.43
C GLU A 16 15.32 -11.76 -2.89
N ALA A 17 16.42 -11.34 -3.53
CA ALA A 17 17.17 -10.14 -3.16
C ALA A 17 16.34 -8.87 -3.36
N ALA A 18 15.63 -8.75 -4.48
CA ALA A 18 14.76 -7.62 -4.79
C ALA A 18 13.60 -7.53 -3.79
N LEU A 19 12.93 -8.65 -3.48
CA LEU A 19 11.85 -8.70 -2.49
C LEU A 19 12.36 -8.37 -1.07
N SER A 20 13.55 -8.86 -0.71
CA SER A 20 14.16 -8.57 0.60
C SER A 20 14.57 -7.11 0.72
N LEU A 21 15.13 -6.53 -0.35
CA LEU A 21 15.46 -5.11 -0.41
C LEU A 21 14.19 -4.24 -0.33
N ALA A 22 13.14 -4.60 -1.07
CA ALA A 22 11.85 -3.91 -1.00
C ALA A 22 11.26 -3.97 0.41
N ALA A 23 11.34 -5.13 1.08
CA ALA A 23 10.87 -5.27 2.47
C ALA A 23 11.71 -4.44 3.44
N LEU A 24 13.04 -4.42 3.26
CA LEU A 24 13.93 -3.57 4.05
C LEU A 24 13.57 -2.09 3.89
N LEU A 25 13.41 -1.62 2.65
CA LEU A 25 13.07 -0.23 2.36
C LEU A 25 11.68 0.13 2.92
N ALA A 26 10.67 -0.73 2.72
CA ALA A 26 9.35 -0.52 3.29
C ALA A 26 9.36 -0.49 4.83
N GLY A 27 10.17 -1.34 5.46
CA GLY A 27 10.33 -1.33 6.92
C GLY A 27 11.05 -0.08 7.43
N VAL A 28 12.11 0.36 6.77
CA VAL A 28 12.87 1.55 7.18
C VAL A 28 12.06 2.81 6.94
N PHE A 29 11.62 3.05 5.71
CA PHE A 29 10.95 4.30 5.33
C PHE A 29 9.48 4.35 5.74
N GLY A 30 8.80 3.20 5.74
CA GLY A 30 7.37 3.12 6.02
C GLY A 30 7.00 2.85 7.48
N VAL A 31 7.95 2.36 8.30
CA VAL A 31 7.67 2.03 9.71
C VAL A 31 8.67 2.67 10.64
N LEU A 32 9.97 2.37 10.50
CA LEU A 32 10.99 2.80 11.45
C LEU A 32 11.11 4.33 11.51
N LEU A 33 11.25 5.00 10.37
CA LEU A 33 11.37 6.46 10.33
C LEU A 33 10.09 7.14 10.87
N PRO A 34 8.86 6.81 10.43
CA PRO A 34 7.66 7.39 11.01
C PRO A 34 7.56 7.19 12.53
N VAL A 35 7.87 6.00 13.04
CA VAL A 35 7.85 5.71 14.49
C VAL A 35 8.87 6.55 15.24
N LEU A 36 10.10 6.71 14.71
CA LEU A 36 11.10 7.60 15.29
C LEU A 36 10.66 9.07 15.28
N GLY A 37 9.93 9.49 14.23
CA GLY A 37 9.33 10.82 14.13
C GLY A 37 8.27 11.07 15.19
N VAL A 38 7.43 10.07 15.49
CA VAL A 38 6.43 10.14 16.57
C VAL A 38 7.10 10.35 17.93
N VAL A 39 8.19 9.63 18.20
CA VAL A 39 8.95 9.73 19.46
C VAL A 39 9.80 11.01 19.54
N GLY A 40 9.97 11.73 18.42
CA GLY A 40 10.77 12.96 18.35
C GLY A 40 12.28 12.74 18.28
N LEU A 41 12.71 11.54 17.87
CA LEU A 41 14.12 11.19 17.67
C LEU A 41 14.67 11.71 16.32
N ILE A 42 13.78 11.96 15.36
CA ILE A 42 14.08 12.58 14.06
C ILE A 42 13.09 13.74 13.82
N GLY A 43 13.40 14.62 12.87
CA GLY A 43 12.55 15.77 12.51
C GLY A 43 11.09 15.33 12.34
N PRO A 44 10.14 15.96 13.04
CA PRO A 44 8.75 15.50 13.05
C PRO A 44 8.11 15.66 11.66
N VAL A 45 7.18 14.75 11.35
CA VAL A 45 6.29 14.90 10.19
C VAL A 45 5.29 15.99 10.56
N ASP A 46 5.54 17.21 10.09
CA ASP A 46 4.75 18.39 10.47
C ASP A 46 3.70 18.77 9.42
N THR A 47 3.71 18.08 8.28
CA THR A 47 2.91 18.46 7.12
C THR A 47 2.04 17.33 6.64
N ARG A 48 0.77 17.63 6.38
CA ARG A 48 -0.17 16.73 5.73
C ARG A 48 -0.87 17.41 4.58
N GLU A 49 -0.82 16.80 3.42
CA GLU A 49 -1.56 17.28 2.26
C GLU A 49 -3.05 16.92 2.37
N VAL A 50 -3.92 17.89 2.13
CA VAL A 50 -5.37 17.78 2.28
C VAL A 50 -6.06 18.52 1.14
N LYS A 51 -7.25 18.06 0.73
CA LYS A 51 -8.07 18.77 -0.24
C LYS A 51 -8.92 19.85 0.42
N VAL A 52 -8.94 21.05 -0.15
CA VAL A 52 -9.71 22.20 0.34
C VAL A 52 -10.87 22.50 -0.59
N GLU A 53 -12.02 22.84 -0.02
CA GLU A 53 -13.24 23.13 -0.77
C GLU A 53 -13.12 24.39 -1.64
N THR A 54 -12.33 25.37 -1.18
CA THR A 54 -12.13 26.65 -1.89
C THR A 54 -11.33 26.44 -3.19
N THR A 55 -11.93 26.79 -4.33
CA THR A 55 -11.23 26.86 -5.62
C THR A 55 -10.13 27.90 -5.55
N THR A 56 -8.87 27.48 -5.62
CA THR A 56 -7.76 28.39 -5.89
C THR A 56 -7.95 28.94 -7.31
N ARG A 57 -8.62 30.09 -7.44
CA ARG A 57 -8.75 30.79 -8.73
C ARG A 57 -7.37 31.33 -9.10
N VAL A 58 -6.82 30.83 -10.20
CA VAL A 58 -5.69 31.47 -10.87
C VAL A 58 -6.15 32.88 -11.28
N PRO A 59 -5.37 33.95 -11.06
CA PRO A 59 -5.78 35.29 -11.44
C PRO A 59 -6.22 35.32 -12.91
N ASP A 60 -7.40 35.90 -13.18
CA ASP A 60 -8.08 35.94 -14.49
C ASP A 60 -7.23 36.51 -15.65
N ALA A 61 -6.06 37.08 -15.35
CA ALA A 61 -5.10 37.62 -16.31
C ALA A 61 -4.57 36.57 -17.32
N VAL A 62 -4.67 35.27 -17.03
CA VAL A 62 -4.15 34.19 -17.91
C VAL A 62 -5.25 33.52 -18.76
N ALA A 63 -6.53 33.75 -18.45
CA ALA A 63 -7.68 33.11 -19.12
C ALA A 63 -8.10 33.80 -20.44
N ARG A 64 -7.15 34.33 -21.21
CA ARG A 64 -7.42 34.82 -22.57
C ARG A 64 -7.12 33.68 -23.56
N HIS A 65 -8.01 33.48 -24.54
CA HIS A 65 -7.96 32.47 -25.63
C HIS A 65 -8.71 31.13 -25.40
N GLY A 66 -9.75 31.09 -24.55
CA GLY A 66 -10.60 29.89 -24.44
C GLY A 66 -9.98 28.73 -23.66
N LEU A 67 -8.89 28.98 -22.94
CA LEU A 67 -8.27 28.05 -22.01
C LEU A 67 -8.74 28.39 -20.59
N THR A 68 -9.35 27.42 -19.91
CA THR A 68 -9.67 27.51 -18.48
C THR A 68 -8.57 26.83 -17.67
N LEU A 69 -7.94 27.58 -16.78
CA LEU A 69 -6.93 27.05 -15.86
C LEU A 69 -7.55 26.96 -14.46
N THR A 70 -7.88 25.76 -14.02
CA THR A 70 -8.37 25.49 -12.66
C THR A 70 -7.21 25.16 -11.74
N GLY A 71 -7.12 25.85 -10.60
CA GLY A 71 -6.12 25.53 -9.59
C GLY A 71 -6.38 24.15 -8.95
N THR A 72 -5.33 23.48 -8.49
CA THR A 72 -5.46 22.25 -7.72
C THR A 72 -6.03 22.59 -6.33
N HIS A 73 -7.08 21.88 -5.93
CA HIS A 73 -7.73 22.01 -4.62
C HIS A 73 -6.86 21.43 -3.47
N GLN A 74 -5.54 21.54 -3.54
CA GLN A 74 -4.59 20.95 -2.58
C GLN A 74 -4.07 22.03 -1.62
N ALA A 75 -4.02 21.71 -0.32
CA ALA A 75 -3.34 22.51 0.69
C ALA A 75 -2.56 21.62 1.65
N ASN A 76 -1.53 22.20 2.27
CA ASN A 76 -0.77 21.54 3.32
C ASN A 76 -1.24 22.04 4.69
N LEU A 77 -1.74 21.13 5.53
CA LEU A 77 -1.89 21.36 6.96
C LEU A 77 -0.50 21.27 7.59
N VAL A 78 -0.01 22.41 8.08
CA VAL A 78 1.28 22.51 8.77
C VAL A 78 1.03 22.66 10.27
N PHE A 79 1.56 21.73 11.05
CA PHE A 79 1.48 21.75 12.51
C PHE A 79 2.80 22.32 13.05
N ALA A 80 2.76 23.54 13.61
CA ALA A 80 3.97 24.22 14.08
C ALA A 80 4.64 23.53 15.28
N HIS A 81 3.84 22.93 16.18
CA HIS A 81 4.31 22.23 17.36
C HIS A 81 3.40 21.03 17.65
N PRO A 82 3.49 19.94 16.86
CA PRO A 82 2.56 18.83 17.00
C PRO A 82 2.82 18.09 18.30
N ASP A 83 1.76 17.87 19.08
CA ASP A 83 1.81 17.02 20.27
C ASP A 83 1.95 15.53 19.90
N LEU A 84 2.14 14.66 20.89
CA LEU A 84 2.35 13.23 20.65
C LEU A 84 1.16 12.58 19.91
N SER A 85 -0.06 13.00 20.26
CA SER A 85 -1.29 12.47 19.66
C SER A 85 -1.40 12.87 18.19
N GLN A 86 -1.06 14.12 17.86
CA GLN A 86 -1.06 14.65 16.50
C GLN A 86 0.01 13.96 15.66
N ARG A 87 1.22 13.78 16.19
CA ARG A 87 2.28 13.02 15.51
C ARG A 87 1.85 11.59 15.23
N LEU A 88 1.22 10.93 16.21
CA LEU A 88 0.70 9.58 16.03
C LEU A 88 -0.36 9.54 14.93
N LEU A 89 -1.34 10.45 14.94
CA LEU A 89 -2.40 10.52 13.92
C LEU A 89 -1.85 10.84 12.52
N LEU A 90 -0.76 11.62 12.44
CA LEU A 90 -0.07 11.92 11.18
C LEU A 90 0.65 10.69 10.62
N ALA A 91 1.36 9.93 11.46
CA ALA A 91 2.11 8.76 11.03
C ALA A 91 1.25 7.50 10.83
N LEU A 92 0.09 7.40 11.49
CA LEU A 92 -0.70 6.17 11.55
C LEU A 92 -1.12 5.60 10.18
N PRO A 93 -1.61 6.40 9.20
CA PRO A 93 -1.99 5.87 7.89
C PRO A 93 -0.80 5.24 7.15
N ASP A 94 0.36 5.92 7.16
CA ASP A 94 1.56 5.46 6.47
C ASP A 94 2.14 4.20 7.12
N VAL A 95 2.16 4.15 8.46
CA VAL A 95 2.62 2.98 9.20
C VAL A 95 1.73 1.77 8.92
N ILE A 96 0.40 1.92 8.97
CA ILE A 96 -0.52 0.82 8.67
C ILE A 96 -0.36 0.35 7.22
N GLY A 97 -0.31 1.28 6.26
CA GLY A 97 -0.09 0.93 4.85
C GLY A 97 1.23 0.17 4.64
N SER A 98 2.28 0.60 5.31
CA SER A 98 3.61 -0.03 5.23
C SER A 98 3.65 -1.41 5.88
N LEU A 99 2.93 -1.63 6.98
CA LEU A 99 2.79 -2.94 7.61
C LEU A 99 2.04 -3.93 6.70
N LEU A 100 0.98 -3.48 6.02
CA LEU A 100 0.26 -4.31 5.05
C LEU A 100 1.15 -4.65 3.84
N LEU A 101 1.92 -3.67 3.34
CA LEU A 101 2.91 -3.91 2.29
C LEU A 101 3.98 -4.92 2.72
N LEU A 102 4.52 -4.79 3.94
CA LEU A 102 5.48 -5.74 4.50
C LEU A 102 4.91 -7.16 4.60
N LEU A 103 3.63 -7.30 4.97
CA LEU A 103 2.96 -8.59 4.98
C LEU A 103 2.91 -9.19 3.56
N VAL A 104 2.52 -8.40 2.55
CA VAL A 104 2.51 -8.83 1.15
C VAL A 104 3.90 -9.25 0.69
N LEU A 105 4.92 -8.43 0.92
CA LEU A 105 6.31 -8.71 0.56
C LEU A 105 6.84 -9.98 1.25
N THR A 106 6.48 -10.19 2.52
CA THR A 106 6.84 -11.39 3.27
C THR A 106 6.19 -12.64 2.67
N LEU A 107 4.91 -12.58 2.32
CA LEU A 107 4.20 -13.69 1.68
C LEU A 107 4.80 -14.01 0.30
N LEU A 108 5.13 -12.98 -0.49
CA LEU A 108 5.82 -13.13 -1.78
C LEU A 108 7.20 -13.75 -1.61
N LEU A 109 7.99 -13.31 -0.63
CA LEU A 109 9.31 -13.87 -0.35
C LEU A 109 9.22 -15.35 0.06
N GLN A 110 8.21 -15.70 0.86
CA GLN A 110 7.94 -17.10 1.22
C GLN A 110 7.56 -17.94 -0.01
N MET A 111 6.81 -17.38 -0.96
CA MET A 111 6.49 -18.04 -2.23
C MET A 111 7.72 -18.17 -3.14
N ALA A 112 8.55 -17.14 -3.26
CA ALA A 112 9.80 -17.21 -4.04
C ALA A 112 10.73 -18.33 -3.51
N ARG A 113 10.83 -18.45 -2.18
CA ARG A 113 11.60 -19.52 -1.53
C ARG A 113 11.04 -20.92 -1.82
N THR A 114 9.72 -21.10 -1.91
CA THR A 114 9.13 -22.41 -2.27
C THR A 114 9.31 -22.73 -3.74
N LEU A 115 9.22 -21.74 -4.63
CA LEU A 115 9.52 -21.90 -6.05
C LEU A 115 10.97 -22.36 -6.29
N ARG A 116 11.90 -21.90 -5.46
CA ARG A 116 13.30 -22.37 -5.48
C ARG A 116 13.45 -23.86 -5.15
N GLY A 117 12.51 -24.42 -4.39
CA GLY A 117 12.41 -25.85 -4.11
C GLY A 117 11.90 -26.68 -5.31
N GLY A 118 11.45 -26.05 -6.39
CA GLY A 118 11.05 -26.70 -7.63
C GLY A 118 9.56 -27.07 -7.73
N ASP A 119 8.77 -26.89 -6.68
CA ASP A 119 7.32 -27.13 -6.71
C ASP A 119 6.52 -25.83 -6.59
N VAL A 120 5.83 -25.49 -7.68
CA VAL A 120 4.96 -24.30 -7.79
C VAL A 120 3.59 -24.56 -7.16
N PHE A 121 3.14 -25.81 -7.14
CA PHE A 121 1.78 -26.24 -6.78
C PHE A 121 1.68 -26.78 -5.37
N VAL A 122 2.44 -26.20 -4.44
CA VAL A 122 2.28 -26.53 -3.02
C VAL A 122 1.00 -25.85 -2.50
N PRO A 123 0.10 -26.56 -1.79
CA PRO A 123 -1.14 -25.97 -1.25
C PRO A 123 -0.92 -24.73 -0.36
N SER A 124 0.26 -24.62 0.25
CA SER A 124 0.65 -23.45 1.03
C SER A 124 0.76 -22.17 0.19
N ASN A 125 1.22 -22.25 -1.06
CA ASN A 125 1.33 -21.11 -1.96
C ASN A 125 -0.05 -20.58 -2.40
N ALA A 126 -1.04 -21.46 -2.57
CA ALA A 126 -2.42 -21.04 -2.83
C ALA A 126 -2.99 -20.23 -1.65
N ARG A 127 -2.77 -20.69 -0.41
CA ARG A 127 -3.17 -19.96 0.81
C ARG A 127 -2.48 -18.61 0.94
N ARG A 128 -1.17 -18.56 0.65
CA ARG A 128 -0.39 -17.30 0.65
C ARG A 128 -0.93 -16.31 -0.37
N LEU A 129 -1.27 -16.77 -1.58
CA LEU A 129 -1.81 -15.92 -2.63
C LEU A 129 -3.19 -15.37 -2.26
N SER A 130 -4.06 -16.18 -1.66
CA SER A 130 -5.33 -15.70 -1.10
C SER A 130 -5.12 -14.68 0.04
N ALA A 131 -4.13 -14.91 0.90
CA ALA A 131 -3.79 -13.95 1.96
C ALA A 131 -3.28 -12.62 1.39
N ILE A 132 -2.48 -12.64 0.32
CA ILE A 132 -2.07 -11.42 -0.40
C ILE A 132 -3.30 -10.71 -0.95
N GLY A 133 -4.19 -11.42 -1.64
CA GLY A 133 -5.42 -10.82 -2.20
C GLY A 133 -6.31 -10.18 -1.12
N LEU A 134 -6.47 -10.83 0.02
CA LEU A 134 -7.20 -10.27 1.16
C LEU A 134 -6.49 -9.05 1.76
N THR A 135 -5.17 -9.09 1.88
CA THR A 135 -4.38 -7.96 2.39
C THR A 135 -4.50 -6.74 1.47
N VAL A 136 -4.44 -6.95 0.15
CA VAL A 136 -4.64 -5.89 -0.85
C VAL A 136 -6.07 -5.35 -0.79
N LEU A 137 -7.08 -6.21 -0.58
CA LEU A 137 -8.46 -5.77 -0.40
C LEU A 137 -8.62 -4.87 0.83
N VAL A 138 -8.06 -5.31 1.96
CA VAL A 138 -8.04 -4.53 3.20
C VAL A 138 -7.33 -3.20 3.01
N GLN A 139 -6.20 -3.19 2.29
CA GLN A 139 -5.46 -1.97 1.97
C GLN A 139 -6.27 -1.03 1.06
N ALA A 140 -6.99 -1.55 0.05
CA ALA A 140 -7.82 -0.74 -0.83
C ALA A 140 -8.96 -0.02 -0.09
N VAL A 141 -9.47 -0.62 0.99
CA VAL A 141 -10.49 -0.03 1.85
C VAL A 141 -9.88 0.94 2.87
N LEU A 142 -8.79 0.55 3.53
CA LEU A 142 -8.15 1.38 4.56
C LEU A 142 -7.44 2.61 3.99
N SER A 143 -6.89 2.52 2.78
CA SER A 143 -6.11 3.58 2.16
C SER A 143 -6.84 4.93 2.06
N PRO A 144 -8.13 5.00 1.64
CA PRO A 144 -8.87 6.26 1.67
C PRO A 144 -9.53 6.54 3.04
N VAL A 145 -9.85 5.51 3.84
CA VAL A 145 -10.57 5.66 5.12
C VAL A 145 -9.67 6.16 6.24
N LEU A 146 -8.47 5.59 6.41
CA LEU A 146 -7.55 5.97 7.49
C LEU A 146 -7.12 7.44 7.38
N PRO A 147 -6.76 7.96 6.19
CA PRO A 147 -6.48 9.37 6.06
C PRO A 147 -7.70 10.23 6.36
N ALA A 148 -8.90 9.90 5.85
CA ALA A 148 -10.08 10.69 6.15
C ALA A 148 -10.37 10.78 7.66
N LEU A 149 -10.30 9.66 8.38
CA LEU A 149 -10.54 9.61 9.82
C LEU A 149 -9.46 10.35 10.63
N THR A 150 -8.18 10.15 10.29
CA THR A 150 -7.07 10.83 10.99
C THR A 150 -7.07 12.33 10.71
N THR A 151 -7.38 12.76 9.48
CA THR A 151 -7.56 14.18 9.16
C THR A 151 -8.73 14.77 9.96
N ALA A 152 -9.89 14.09 9.96
CA ALA A 152 -11.06 14.54 10.71
C ALA A 152 -10.75 14.69 12.21
N ALA A 153 -10.01 13.75 12.81
CA ALA A 153 -9.57 13.82 14.19
C ALA A 153 -8.60 14.99 14.45
N LEU A 154 -7.68 15.28 13.50
CA LEU A 154 -6.71 16.37 13.60
C LEU A 154 -7.36 17.76 13.51
N VAL A 155 -8.41 17.91 12.70
CA VAL A 155 -9.10 19.21 12.53
C VAL A 155 -10.26 19.42 13.50
N ASN A 156 -10.70 18.38 14.21
CA ASN A 156 -11.80 18.44 15.16
C ASN A 156 -11.51 19.49 16.26
N GLY A 157 -12.46 20.39 16.51
CA GLY A 157 -12.31 21.47 17.49
C GLY A 157 -11.50 22.67 16.99
N THR A 158 -11.11 22.71 15.71
CA THR A 158 -10.42 23.85 15.09
C THR A 158 -11.31 24.57 14.06
N PRO A 159 -11.07 25.86 13.76
CA PRO A 159 -11.76 26.57 12.68
C PRO A 159 -11.53 25.98 11.28
N MET A 160 -10.60 25.02 11.14
CA MET A 160 -10.31 24.34 9.87
C MET A 160 -11.27 23.19 9.56
N ALA A 161 -12.08 22.76 10.53
CA ALA A 161 -13.06 21.69 10.33
C ALA A 161 -14.05 22.00 9.20
N ASP A 162 -14.46 23.26 9.07
CA ASP A 162 -15.41 23.71 8.05
C ASP A 162 -14.77 23.88 6.65
N GLN A 163 -13.43 23.90 6.56
CA GLN A 163 -12.70 24.12 5.31
C GLN A 163 -12.13 22.83 4.70
N VAL A 164 -12.11 21.75 5.48
CA VAL A 164 -11.57 20.44 5.09
C VAL A 164 -12.72 19.44 4.98
N PRO A 165 -13.36 19.32 3.81
CA PRO A 165 -14.42 18.35 3.62
C PRO A 165 -13.85 16.92 3.75
N SER A 166 -14.49 16.12 4.59
CA SER A 166 -14.15 14.70 4.77
C SER A 166 -14.73 13.88 3.63
N SER A 167 -14.14 13.97 2.43
CA SER A 167 -14.55 13.16 1.27
C SER A 167 -13.71 11.88 1.19
N ILE A 168 -14.37 10.72 1.24
CA ILE A 168 -13.73 9.42 0.99
C ILE A 168 -14.00 9.06 -0.47
N THR A 169 -12.95 9.00 -1.28
CA THR A 169 -13.04 8.52 -2.66
C THR A 169 -12.50 7.11 -2.74
N PHE A 170 -13.34 6.17 -3.17
CA PHE A 170 -12.94 4.80 -3.43
C PHE A 170 -12.60 4.63 -4.91
N THR A 171 -11.39 4.16 -5.19
CA THR A 171 -11.02 3.76 -6.55
C THR A 171 -11.28 2.25 -6.70
N GLY A 172 -12.25 1.89 -7.54
CA GLY A 172 -12.64 0.49 -7.75
C GLY A 172 -11.53 -0.38 -8.37
N GLU A 173 -10.51 0.23 -8.96
CA GLU A 173 -9.38 -0.47 -9.58
C GLU A 173 -8.60 -1.35 -8.59
N TYR A 174 -8.35 -0.87 -7.37
CA TYR A 174 -7.60 -1.62 -6.35
C TYR A 174 -8.43 -2.75 -5.75
N VAL A 175 -9.75 -2.55 -5.65
CA VAL A 175 -10.69 -3.59 -5.25
C VAL A 175 -10.75 -4.70 -6.30
N LEU A 176 -10.85 -4.32 -7.58
CA LEU A 176 -10.80 -5.28 -8.68
C LEU A 176 -9.47 -6.06 -8.68
N LEU A 177 -8.34 -5.38 -8.52
CA LEU A 177 -7.03 -6.02 -8.41
C LEU A 177 -7.00 -7.05 -7.27
N ALA A 178 -7.53 -6.71 -6.10
CA ALA A 178 -7.61 -7.63 -4.98
C ALA A 178 -8.43 -8.88 -5.30
N PHE A 179 -9.59 -8.71 -5.95
CA PHE A 179 -10.42 -9.83 -6.41
C PHE A 179 -9.71 -10.69 -7.46
N LEU A 180 -8.95 -10.10 -8.38
CA LEU A 180 -8.16 -10.84 -9.37
C LEU A 180 -7.08 -11.69 -8.69
N ILE A 181 -6.39 -11.16 -7.69
CA ILE A 181 -5.39 -11.92 -6.91
C ILE A 181 -6.06 -13.06 -6.13
N LEU A 182 -7.22 -12.81 -5.51
CA LEU A 182 -8.01 -13.84 -4.83
C LEU A 182 -8.45 -14.95 -5.79
N ALA A 183 -8.93 -14.57 -6.98
CA ALA A 183 -9.31 -15.52 -8.03
C ALA A 183 -8.11 -16.36 -8.47
N LEU A 184 -6.91 -15.76 -8.60
CA LEU A 184 -5.69 -16.49 -8.90
C LEU A 184 -5.34 -17.48 -7.78
N GLY A 185 -5.49 -17.10 -6.51
CA GLY A 185 -5.35 -18.01 -5.37
C GLY A 185 -6.27 -19.24 -5.45
N GLU A 186 -7.52 -19.03 -5.84
CA GLU A 186 -8.50 -20.10 -6.03
C GLU A 186 -8.15 -21.02 -7.21
N VAL A 187 -7.68 -20.46 -8.33
CA VAL A 187 -7.20 -21.24 -9.48
C VAL A 187 -6.03 -22.14 -9.06
N PHE A 188 -5.07 -21.60 -8.30
CA PHE A 188 -3.96 -22.39 -7.76
C PHE A 188 -4.47 -23.50 -6.84
N ARG A 189 -5.41 -23.19 -5.93
CA ARG A 189 -6.01 -24.19 -5.03
C ARG A 189 -6.65 -25.35 -5.81
N ARG A 190 -7.45 -25.05 -6.84
CA ARG A 190 -8.07 -26.07 -7.69
C ARG A 190 -7.02 -26.88 -8.46
N GLY A 191 -5.98 -26.22 -8.99
CA GLY A 191 -4.86 -26.89 -9.65
C GLY A 191 -4.12 -27.87 -8.74
N THR A 192 -3.86 -27.48 -7.47
CA THR A 192 -3.24 -28.39 -6.49
C THR A 192 -4.11 -29.62 -6.18
N LYS A 193 -5.44 -29.44 -6.14
CA LYS A 193 -6.38 -30.55 -5.91
C LYS A 193 -6.39 -31.54 -7.07
N LEU A 194 -6.47 -31.05 -8.31
CA LEU A 194 -6.46 -31.90 -9.51
C LEU A 194 -5.18 -32.71 -9.65
N ARG A 195 -4.04 -32.14 -9.25
CA ARG A 195 -2.76 -32.86 -9.20
C ARG A 195 -2.77 -33.99 -8.17
N ALA A 196 -3.26 -33.72 -6.96
CA ALA A 196 -3.38 -34.74 -5.92
C ALA A 196 -4.30 -35.89 -6.36
N ASP A 197 -5.42 -35.57 -7.03
CA ASP A 197 -6.38 -36.57 -7.52
C ASP A 197 -5.80 -37.43 -8.67
N THR A 198 -4.87 -36.90 -9.47
CA THR A 198 -4.23 -37.65 -10.57
C THR A 198 -3.04 -38.49 -10.14
N GLU A 199 -2.25 -38.03 -9.16
CA GLU A 199 -1.15 -38.80 -8.57
C GLU A 199 -1.66 -39.96 -7.69
N GLY A 200 -2.91 -39.91 -7.22
CA GLY A 200 -3.55 -40.99 -6.44
C GLY A 200 -4.25 -42.09 -7.26
N LEU A 201 -4.26 -41.98 -8.59
CA LEU A 201 -4.91 -42.93 -9.51
C LEU A 201 -3.93 -43.87 -10.25
N VAL A 202 -2.63 -43.81 -9.90
CA VAL A 202 -1.57 -44.64 -10.51
C VAL A 202 -0.99 -45.60 -9.48
#